data_AF-A0A9Q8Z5Z5-F1
#
_entry.id   AF-A0A9Q8Z5Z5-F1
#
_cell.length_a   1.000
_cell.length_b   1.000
_cell.length_c   1.000
_cell.angle_alpha   90.00
_cell.angle_beta   90.00
_cell.angle_gamma   90.00
#
_symmetry.space_group_name_H-M   'P 1'
#
loop_
_entity.id
_entity.type
_entity.pdbx_description
1 polymer ?
#
loop_
_entity_poly.entity_id
_entity_poly.type
_entity_poly.pdbx_seq_one_letter_code
_entity_poly.pdbx_strand_id
1 'polypeptide(L)'
;MTGADPSTADKDGRTPLSWAAEKGDEAAAKLLLEKGDLDLNAKDNNGRTHLLWAAMNGHWRETNLLLNKDADPNIADKRGWTPLIWAA
;
A
#
# COMPACT_ATOMS: atom_id res chain seq x y z
N MET A 1 1.42 -11.99 -24.60
CA MET A 1 2.06 -12.04 -23.27
C MET A 1 0.98 -11.83 -22.24
N THR A 2 0.57 -12.86 -21.51
CA THR A 2 -0.34 -12.71 -20.37
C THR A 2 0.48 -12.18 -19.20
N GLY A 3 0.61 -10.86 -19.08
CA GLY A 3 1.19 -10.24 -17.90
C GLY A 3 0.28 -10.47 -16.70
N ALA A 4 0.84 -10.81 -15.54
CA ALA A 4 0.07 -10.89 -14.30
C ALA A 4 -0.51 -9.51 -13.96
N ASP A 5 -1.78 -9.47 -13.57
CA ASP A 5 -2.47 -8.24 -13.18
C ASP A 5 -1.99 -7.79 -11.79
N PRO A 6 -1.29 -6.63 -11.68
CA PRO A 6 -0.72 -6.15 -10.42
C PRO A 6 -1.79 -5.73 -9.39
N SER A 7 -3.07 -5.66 -9.78
CA SER A 7 -4.19 -5.33 -8.90
C SER A 7 -4.84 -6.55 -8.24
N THR A 8 -4.44 -7.78 -8.61
CA THR A 8 -5.04 -9.01 -8.08
C THR A 8 -4.90 -9.09 -6.57
N ALA A 9 -6.01 -9.25 -5.85
CA ALA A 9 -6.00 -9.39 -4.40
C ALA A 9 -6.00 -10.86 -3.96
N ASP A 10 -5.34 -11.17 -2.85
CA ASP A 10 -5.43 -12.45 -2.16
C ASP A 10 -6.72 -12.59 -1.33
N LYS A 11 -6.86 -13.72 -0.61
CA LYS A 11 -8.03 -14.00 0.25
C LYS A 11 -8.23 -12.97 1.37
N ASP A 12 -7.19 -12.24 1.74
CA ASP A 12 -7.20 -11.22 2.78
C ASP A 12 -7.41 -9.81 2.19
N GLY A 13 -7.68 -9.72 0.89
CA GLY A 13 -7.89 -8.46 0.17
C GLY A 13 -6.60 -7.70 -0.12
N ARG A 14 -5.43 -8.33 0.06
CA ARG A 14 -4.14 -7.67 -0.16
C ARG A 14 -3.67 -7.83 -1.59
N THR A 15 -3.22 -6.75 -2.19
CA THR A 15 -2.58 -6.76 -3.52
C THR A 15 -1.08 -7.04 -3.40
N PRO A 16 -0.37 -7.37 -4.50
CA PRO A 16 1.08 -7.45 -4.53
C PRO A 16 1.76 -6.21 -3.97
N LEU A 17 1.20 -5.03 -4.24
CA LEU A 17 1.71 -3.79 -3.70
C LEU A 17 1.67 -3.91 -2.16
N SER A 18 0.58 -4.43 -1.56
CA SER A 18 0.35 -4.35 -0.08
C SER A 18 1.38 -5.18 0.65
N TRP A 19 1.81 -6.25 0.01
CA TRP A 19 2.92 -7.07 0.45
C TRP A 19 4.27 -6.35 0.33
N ALA A 20 4.55 -5.64 -0.77
CA ALA A 20 5.75 -4.80 -0.89
C ALA A 20 5.81 -3.76 0.24
N ALA A 21 4.69 -3.08 0.51
CA ALA A 21 4.57 -2.08 1.57
C ALA A 21 4.76 -2.63 2.99
N GLU A 22 4.32 -3.86 3.25
CA GLU A 22 4.60 -4.50 4.54
C GLU A 22 6.11 -4.83 4.69
N LYS A 23 6.76 -5.22 3.58
CA LYS A 23 8.16 -5.64 3.58
C LYS A 23 9.17 -4.50 3.43
N GLY A 24 8.73 -3.30 3.05
CA GLY A 24 9.65 -2.19 2.76
C GLY A 24 10.39 -2.37 1.43
N ASP A 25 9.84 -3.17 0.50
CA ASP A 25 10.47 -3.47 -0.79
C ASP A 25 10.19 -2.37 -1.81
N GLU A 26 10.95 -1.27 -1.68
CA GLU A 26 10.84 -0.10 -2.56
C GLU A 26 11.01 -0.45 -4.05
N ALA A 27 11.83 -1.46 -4.37
CA ALA A 27 12.06 -1.87 -5.74
C ALA A 27 10.83 -2.57 -6.33
N ALA A 28 10.23 -3.50 -5.58
CA ALA A 28 8.98 -4.14 -5.96
C ALA A 28 7.84 -3.12 -6.05
N ALA A 29 7.74 -2.20 -5.08
CA ALA A 29 6.72 -1.16 -5.08
C ALA A 29 6.80 -0.27 -6.33
N LYS A 30 8.01 0.21 -6.69
CA LYS A 30 8.20 1.01 -7.92
C LYS A 30 7.85 0.22 -9.18
N LEU A 31 8.30 -1.02 -9.28
CA LEU A 31 8.01 -1.87 -10.44
C LEU A 31 6.49 -2.06 -10.61
N LEU A 32 5.76 -2.26 -9.53
CA LEU A 32 4.30 -2.42 -9.56
C LEU A 32 3.60 -1.12 -9.95
N LEU A 33 4.04 0.03 -9.42
CA LEU A 33 3.52 1.35 -9.77
C LEU A 33 3.78 1.74 -11.24
N GLU A 34 4.80 1.15 -11.88
CA GLU A 34 5.08 1.35 -13.31
C GLU A 34 4.20 0.47 -14.22
N LYS A 35 3.61 -0.61 -13.69
CA LYS A 35 2.88 -1.61 -14.48
C LYS A 35 1.45 -1.21 -14.83
N GLY A 36 0.90 -0.16 -14.21
CA GLY A 36 -0.43 0.36 -14.55
C GLY A 36 -1.00 1.31 -13.50
N ASP A 37 -2.22 1.78 -13.76
CA ASP A 37 -3.00 2.57 -12.79
C ASP A 37 -3.50 1.64 -11.67
N LEU A 38 -2.81 1.70 -10.53
CA LEU A 38 -3.20 1.01 -9.32
C LEU A 38 -3.98 1.96 -8.40
N ASP A 39 -5.08 1.47 -7.84
CA ASP A 39 -5.77 2.18 -6.76
C ASP A 39 -4.92 2.10 -5.47
N LEU A 40 -4.20 3.19 -5.16
CA LEU A 40 -3.38 3.29 -3.95
C LEU A 40 -4.20 3.33 -2.65
N ASN A 41 -5.50 3.61 -2.78
CA ASN A 41 -6.45 3.69 -1.69
C ASN A 41 -7.25 2.39 -1.51
N ALA A 42 -6.95 1.36 -2.30
CA ALA A 42 -7.53 0.03 -2.15
C ALA A 42 -7.27 -0.51 -0.74
N LYS A 43 -8.32 -1.05 -0.13
CA LYS A 43 -8.31 -1.55 1.25
C LYS A 43 -8.29 -3.07 1.27
N ASP A 44 -7.45 -3.62 2.15
CA ASP A 44 -7.52 -5.02 2.53
C ASP A 44 -8.74 -5.30 3.44
N ASN A 45 -8.93 -6.56 3.82
CA ASN A 45 -10.03 -6.97 4.69
C ASN A 45 -9.96 -6.36 6.10
N ASN A 46 -8.85 -5.74 6.51
CA ASN A 46 -8.72 -4.99 7.76
C ASN A 46 -8.93 -3.48 7.57
N GLY A 47 -9.30 -3.05 6.37
CA GLY A 47 -9.45 -1.64 6.01
C GLY A 47 -8.11 -0.94 5.75
N ARG A 48 -6.99 -1.68 5.64
CA ARG A 48 -5.67 -1.10 5.49
C ARG A 48 -5.33 -0.86 4.03
N THR A 49 -4.84 0.33 3.75
CA THR A 49 -4.26 0.72 2.47
C THR A 49 -2.77 0.39 2.42
N HIS A 50 -2.20 0.60 1.25
CA HIS A 50 -0.75 0.70 1.04
C HIS A 50 -0.02 1.49 2.10
N LEU A 51 -0.47 2.73 2.26
CA LEU A 51 0.18 3.72 3.09
C LEU A 51 0.11 3.34 4.56
N LEU A 52 -0.97 2.68 4.99
CA LEU A 52 -1.09 2.12 6.34
C LEU A 52 -0.06 1.02 6.59
N TRP A 53 0.17 0.11 5.63
CA TRP A 53 1.18 -0.94 5.78
C TRP A 53 2.60 -0.38 5.85
N ALA A 54 2.96 0.55 4.97
CA ALA A 54 4.28 1.19 5.00
C ALA A 54 4.51 1.99 6.29
N ALA A 55 3.51 2.79 6.71
CA ALA A 55 3.59 3.58 7.94
C ALA A 55 3.70 2.72 9.20
N MET A 56 2.86 1.69 9.33
CA MET A 56 2.84 0.80 10.50
C MET A 56 4.13 0.00 10.69
N ASN A 57 4.88 -0.24 9.61
CA ASN A 57 6.16 -0.94 9.67
C ASN A 57 7.38 0.00 9.65
N GLY A 58 7.18 1.32 9.70
CA GLY A 58 8.26 2.31 9.74
C GLY A 58 9.01 2.50 8.42
N HIS A 59 8.44 2.08 7.29
CA HIS A 59 9.06 2.16 5.97
C HIS A 59 8.95 3.58 5.37
N TRP A 60 9.63 4.54 5.99
CA TRP A 60 9.54 5.97 5.68
C TRP A 60 9.70 6.30 4.19
N ARG A 61 10.55 5.56 3.48
CA ARG A 61 10.85 5.80 2.07
C ARG A 61 9.69 5.39 1.16
N GLU A 62 9.01 4.29 1.48
CA GLU A 62 7.79 3.89 0.79
C GLU A 62 6.61 4.78 1.16
N THR A 63 6.48 5.17 2.43
CA THR A 63 5.47 6.14 2.87
C THR A 63 5.59 7.43 2.04
N ASN A 64 6.80 7.97 1.88
CA ASN A 64 7.03 9.15 1.06
C ASN A 64 6.77 8.90 -0.44
N LEU A 65 7.14 7.73 -0.96
CA LEU A 65 6.85 7.35 -2.35
C LEU A 65 5.34 7.39 -2.64
N LEU A 66 4.55 6.81 -1.75
CA LEU A 66 3.08 6.73 -1.88
C LEU A 66 2.41 8.10 -1.74
N LEU A 67 2.87 8.93 -0.79
CA LEU A 67 2.37 10.31 -0.63
C LEU A 67 2.66 11.17 -1.88
N ASN A 68 3.84 11.01 -2.48
CA ASN A 68 4.19 11.69 -3.74
C ASN A 68 3.39 11.19 -4.95
N LYS A 69 2.65 10.09 -4.80
CA LYS A 69 1.75 9.50 -5.79
C LYS A 69 0.27 9.73 -5.44
N ASP A 70 -0.01 10.70 -4.57
CA ASP A 70 -1.36 11.11 -4.16
C ASP A 70 -2.18 10.03 -3.42
N ALA A 71 -1.51 9.10 -2.73
CA ALA A 71 -2.19 8.20 -1.79
C ALA A 71 -2.80 9.01 -0.63
N ASP A 72 -4.05 8.74 -0.25
CA ASP A 72 -4.76 9.52 0.77
C ASP A 72 -4.28 9.17 2.20
N PRO A 73 -3.62 10.11 2.91
CA PRO A 73 -3.12 9.87 4.26
C PRO A 73 -4.21 9.84 5.34
N ASN A 74 -5.46 10.13 5.00
CA ASN A 74 -6.56 10.21 5.97
C ASN A 74 -7.41 8.96 6.01
N ILE A 75 -7.11 7.97 5.17
CA ILE A 75 -7.83 6.70 5.18
C ILE A 75 -7.51 5.93 6.46
N ALA A 76 -8.53 5.73 7.29
CA ALA A 76 -8.44 4.93 8.50
C ALA A 76 -8.71 3.44 8.25
N ASP A 77 -8.01 2.59 9.00
CA ASP A 77 -8.30 1.16 9.11
C ASP A 77 -9.60 0.88 9.88
N LYS A 78 -9.98 -0.39 10.04
CA LYS A 78 -11.18 -0.77 10.80
C LYS A 78 -11.15 -0.38 12.28
N ARG A 79 -9.99 0.01 12.83
CA ARG A 79 -9.85 0.51 14.21
C ARG A 79 -9.97 2.04 14.28
N GLY A 80 -10.16 2.70 13.14
CA GLY A 80 -10.18 4.15 13.04
C GLY A 80 -8.78 4.79 13.04
N TRP A 81 -7.72 4.00 12.83
CA TRP A 81 -6.35 4.52 12.85
C TRP A 81 -5.88 4.86 11.45
N THR A 82 -5.39 6.09 11.26
CA THR A 82 -4.79 6.59 10.03
C THR A 82 -3.31 6.22 9.96
N PRO A 83 -2.66 6.30 8.77
CA PRO A 83 -1.22 6.13 8.65
C PRO A 83 -0.41 6.92 9.68
N LEU A 84 -0.77 8.19 9.93
CA LEU A 84 -0.07 9.04 10.89
C LEU A 84 -0.16 8.51 12.33
N ILE A 85 -1.27 7.89 12.71
CA ILE A 85 -1.42 7.26 14.04
C ILE A 85 -0.49 6.05 14.18
N TRP A 86 -0.25 5.32 13.10
CA TRP A 86 0.61 4.14 13.09
C TRP A 86 2.11 4.44 12.94
N ALA A 87 2.49 5.60 12.41
CA ALA A 87 3.87 5.98 12.08
C ALA A 87 4.75 6.40 13.29
N ALA A 88 4.44 5.92 14.49
CA ALA A 88 5.08 6.32 15.75
C ALA A 88 6.57 5.94 15.85
#